data_AF-A0A7X5DTQ8-F1
#
_entry.id   AF-A0A7X5DTQ8-F1
#
_cell.length_a   1.000
_cell.length_b   1.000
_cell.length_c   1.000
_cell.angle_alpha   90.00
_cell.angle_beta   90.00
_cell.angle_gamma   90.00
#
_symmetry.space_group_name_H-M   'P 1'
#
loop_
_entity.id
_entity.type
_entity.pdbx_description
1 polymer ?
#
loop_
_entity_poly.entity_id
_entity_poly.type
_entity_poly.pdbx_seq_one_letter_code
_entity_poly.pdbx_strand_id
1 'polypeptide(L)' 'MATILVSSLKRLYAAGRVTKEQIRERAEKGTITEVDYQEITGEAYEDE' A
#
# COMPACT_ATOMS: atom_id res chain seq x y z
N MET A 1 -7.85 10.90 3.17
CA MET A 1 -7.02 11.85 2.39
C MET A 1 -5.74 11.11 2.03
N ALA A 2 -5.49 10.87 0.74
CA ALA A 2 -4.26 10.20 0.32
C ALA A 2 -3.06 11.08 0.69
N THR A 3 -2.15 10.56 1.51
CA THR A 3 -0.95 11.28 1.92
C THR A 3 0.10 11.25 0.81
N ILE A 4 1.10 12.14 0.89
CA ILE A 4 2.26 12.13 -0.02
C ILE A 4 2.93 10.75 -0.04
N LEU A 5 2.95 10.06 1.12
CA LEU A 5 3.47 8.71 1.25
C LEU A 5 2.70 7.71 0.38
N VAL A 6 1.38 7.65 0.52
CA VAL A 6 0.51 6.73 -0.25
C VAL A 6 0.65 6.95 -1.75
N SER A 7 0.67 8.22 -2.17
CA SER A 7 0.90 8.58 -3.57
C SER A 7 2.27 8.14 -4.09
N SER A 8 3.31 8.22 -3.24
CA SER A 8 4.66 7.72 -3.59
C SER A 8 4.69 6.20 -3.70
N LEU A 9 4.11 5.50 -2.72
CA LEU A 9 4.03 4.05 -2.71
C LEU A 9 3.27 3.51 -3.91
N LYS A 10 2.17 4.15 -4.30
CA LYS A 10 1.42 3.80 -5.52
C LYS A 10 2.28 3.88 -6.78
N ARG A 11 3.08 4.96 -6.93
CA ARG A 11 4.03 5.07 -8.05
C ARG A 11 5.13 4.02 -8.00
N LEU A 12 5.64 3.71 -6.81
CA LEU A 12 6.69 2.70 -6.64
C LEU A 12 6.17 1.28 -6.91
N TYR A 13 4.96 0.97 -6.46
CA TYR A 13 4.28 -0.29 -6.75
C TYR A 13 4.00 -0.44 -8.25
N ALA A 14 3.44 0.60 -8.89
CA ALA A 14 3.23 0.62 -10.34
C ALA A 14 4.54 0.48 -11.15
N ALA A 15 5.67 0.96 -10.60
CA ALA A 15 6.99 0.80 -11.18
C ALA A 15 7.68 -0.54 -10.84
N GLY A 16 7.02 -1.44 -10.11
CA GLY A 16 7.58 -2.73 -9.67
C GLY A 16 8.74 -2.60 -8.67
N ARG A 17 8.92 -1.42 -8.05
CA ARG A 17 10.00 -1.14 -7.08
C ARG A 17 9.66 -1.61 -5.68
N VAL A 18 8.37 -1.79 -5.41
CA VAL A 18 7.84 -2.26 -4.13
C VAL A 18 6.85 -3.37 -4.42
N THR A 19 6.91 -4.47 -3.68
CA THR A 19 6.00 -5.62 -3.86
C THR A 19 4.75 -5.46 -3.01
N LYS A 20 3.74 -6.28 -3.31
CA LYS A 20 2.49 -6.32 -2.54
C LYS A 20 2.76 -6.69 -1.08
N GLU A 21 3.65 -7.64 -0.80
CA GLU A 21 4.01 -8.01 0.59
C GLU A 21 4.61 -6.83 1.35
N GLN A 22 5.44 -6.01 0.70
CA GLN A 22 6.03 -4.82 1.31
C GLN A 22 5.00 -3.71 1.58
N ILE A 23 3.92 -3.64 0.79
CA ILE A 23 2.80 -2.75 1.09
C ILE A 23 1.98 -3.33 2.25
N ARG A 24 1.76 -4.65 2.28
CA ARG A 24 1.06 -5.34 3.38
C ARG A 24 1.78 -5.16 4.72
N GLU A 25 3.09 -5.39 4.76
CA GLU A 25 3.91 -5.20 5.96
C GLU A 25 3.82 -3.76 6.51
N ARG A 26 3.67 -2.76 5.63
CA ARG A 26 3.46 -1.37 6.05
C ARG A 26 2.07 -1.13 6.63
N ALA A 27 1.06 -1.82 6.10
CA ALA A 27 -0.29 -1.79 6.65
C ALA A 27 -0.33 -2.49 8.02
N GLU A 28 0.27 -3.66 8.15
CA GLU A 28 0.44 -4.41 9.42
C GLU A 28 1.17 -3.56 10.48
N LYS A 29 2.18 -2.78 10.07
CA LYS A 29 2.91 -1.85 10.94
C LYS A 29 2.15 -0.55 11.25
N GLY A 30 0.97 -0.33 10.66
CA GLY A 30 0.19 0.90 10.82
C GLY A 30 0.79 2.14 10.14
N THR A 31 1.76 1.95 9.25
CA THR A 31 2.36 3.06 8.46
C THR A 31 1.39 3.57 7.39
N ILE A 32 0.52 2.68 6.90
CA ILE A 32 -0.59 2.98 5.99
C ILE A 32 -1.83 2.25 6.50
N THR A 33 -3.01 2.67 6.06
CA THR A 33 -4.27 1.99 6.40
C THR A 33 -4.62 0.92 5.37
N GLU A 34 -5.59 0.06 5.70
CA GLU A 34 -6.18 -0.91 4.77
C GLU A 34 -6.76 -0.25 3.51
N VAL A 35 -7.36 0.94 3.69
CA VAL A 35 -7.86 1.77 2.58
C VAL A 35 -6.71 2.21 1.68
N ASP A 36 -5.61 2.66 2.28
CA ASP A 36 -4.42 3.06 1.52
C ASP A 36 -3.78 1.87 0.80
N TYR A 37 -3.76 0.69 1.42
CA TYR A 37 -3.30 -0.55 0.80
C TYR A 37 -4.11 -0.85 -0.47
N GLN A 38 -5.44 -0.76 -0.38
CA GLN A 38 -6.32 -0.95 -1.53
C GLN A 38 -6.12 0.13 -2.60
N GLU A 39 -5.89 1.39 -2.21
CA GLU A 39 -5.60 2.45 -3.17
C GLU A 39 -4.27 2.24 -3.93
N ILE A 40 -3.27 1.63 -3.27
CA ILE A 40 -1.94 1.35 -3.84
C ILE A 40 -1.98 0.10 -4.72
N THR A 41 -2.54 -1.00 -4.22
CA THR A 41 -2.47 -2.32 -4.84
C THR A 41 -3.64 -2.62 -5.77
N GLY A 42 -4.78 -1.96 -5.56
CA GLY A 42 -6.05 -2.26 -6.23
C GLY A 42 -6.81 -3.44 -5.63
N GLU A 43 -6.25 -4.09 -4.60
CA GLU A 43 -6.85 -5.26 -3.96
C GLU A 43 -7.28 -4.94 -2.53
N ALA A 44 -8.35 -5.57 -2.06
CA ALA A 44 -8.74 -5.45 -0.66
C ALA A 44 -7.61 -5.97 0.24
N TYR A 45 -7.41 -5.29 1.36
CA TYR A 45 -6.56 -5.81 2.43
C TYR A 45 -7.34 -6.95 3.10
N GLU A 46 -7.20 -8.16 2.57
CA GLU A 46 -7.70 -9.37 3.20
C GLU A 46 -6.58 -9.93 4.08
N ASP A 47 -6.76 -9.82 5.40
CA ASP A 47 -6.03 -10.64 6.36
C ASP A 47 -6.58 -12.07 6.23
N GLU A 48 -5.84 -12.95 5.56
CA GLU A 48 -6.13 -14.39 5.53
C GLU A 48 -5.75 -15.06 6.85
#